data_AF-A0A7S4LPI1-F1
#
_entry.id   AF-A0A7S4LPI1-F1
#
_cell.length_a   1.000
_cell.length_b   1.000
_cell.length_c   1.000
_cell.angle_alpha   90.00
_cell.angle_beta   90.00
_cell.angle_gamma   90.00
#
_symmetry.space_group_name_H-M   'P 1'
#
loop_
_entity.id
_entity.type
_entity.pdbx_description
1 polymer ?
#
loop_
_entity_poly.entity_id
_entity_poly.type
_entity_poly.pdbx_seq_one_letter_code
_entity_poly.pdbx_strand_id
1 'polypeptide(L)'
;MPSRSACLRLLLVCAILAPISSNWSASPTEFVKAHNSRRCLHGAPDLEWDWKIARSAQAHANRCKFEHTVNPRYGENIWAGWWYPSAEDGLAGWYDREINKYDWDNPRYTTATGHFSQVVWKGTRKVGCGIKRGCRGRYDYILTCQYYFFGNVGGGYMSNVLPVSKTSQQCRAECGAPQRTGWDFSGCATHFPGVCNVKCAWGYWGSPMAFCQSTGQWSFQDKCTPMDCGAPARAHVDFSSCADAQHFAETCTPACERGYTGTPTAVCNGVAEWVYGGECRPVDCGPVARASVKAVDCADTAFGGQCAVACADGYTGSATAVCGADGAWVYTEDCVPVDCGRPSRDNVTFHSCTDTTYVGRCDAACATGYTGAPTAECSSSGQWAYGGACAPVDCGPPGLVGAVDFSGCTDTLYGGQCTTICPPGYKGSPATPTAVCRSDGAWLHTHSCVEALLPTTFADVSFCHDDQTRGALVVSGAASTGSSIACACAVACTLGNPIDGTTAAVAVAQYTVAGPRNLLLGIALRVSAAFVVAPGAAVVELDRNSRIALGPGGALQHRAPATIRGDGAFTSEKG
;
A
#
# COMPACT_ATOMS: atom_id res chain seq x y z
N MET A 1 -52.28 14.15 -34.20
CA MET A 1 -52.68 12.73 -34.00
C MET A 1 -51.96 12.22 -32.75
N PRO A 2 -52.66 11.86 -31.65
CA PRO A 2 -52.02 11.29 -30.47
C PRO A 2 -51.87 9.77 -30.61
N SER A 3 -50.66 9.24 -30.38
CA SER A 3 -50.46 7.79 -30.29
C SER A 3 -50.95 7.24 -28.94
N ARG A 4 -51.36 5.97 -28.92
CA ARG A 4 -51.86 5.27 -27.73
C ARG A 4 -50.81 4.31 -27.19
N SER A 5 -50.48 4.41 -25.91
CA SER A 5 -49.89 3.31 -25.13
C SER A 5 -50.55 3.27 -23.75
N ALA A 6 -50.92 2.07 -23.31
CA ALA A 6 -51.87 1.89 -22.21
C ALA A 6 -51.22 2.05 -20.83
N CYS A 7 -51.68 3.03 -20.06
CA CYS A 7 -51.51 3.06 -18.60
C CYS A 7 -52.77 2.43 -17.96
N LEU A 8 -52.79 1.11 -17.82
CA LEU A 8 -53.93 0.40 -17.20
C LEU A 8 -53.48 -0.91 -16.53
N ARG A 9 -54.03 -1.17 -15.34
CA ARG A 9 -53.95 -2.40 -14.53
C ARG A 9 -52.60 -2.69 -13.85
N LEU A 10 -52.47 -2.19 -12.63
CA LEU A 10 -52.06 -3.04 -11.51
C LEU A 10 -52.87 -2.72 -10.25
N LEU A 11 -54.18 -2.99 -10.30
CA LEU A 11 -54.96 -3.15 -9.07
C LEU A 11 -54.48 -4.43 -8.41
N LEU A 12 -53.67 -4.29 -7.36
CA LEU A 12 -53.22 -5.42 -6.56
C LEU A 12 -54.45 -6.00 -5.84
N VAL A 13 -55.02 -7.07 -6.40
CA VAL A 13 -56.06 -7.82 -5.70
C VAL A 13 -55.40 -8.48 -4.51
N CYS A 14 -55.56 -7.87 -3.34
CA CYS A 14 -55.29 -8.52 -2.07
C CYS A 14 -56.30 -9.67 -1.92
N ALA A 15 -55.97 -10.80 -2.53
CA ALA A 15 -56.65 -12.06 -2.36
C ALA A 15 -56.35 -12.54 -0.93
N ILE A 16 -57.12 -11.99 0.03
CA ILE A 16 -57.11 -12.45 1.41
C ILE A 16 -57.35 -13.96 1.35
N LEU A 17 -56.30 -14.74 1.60
CA LEU A 17 -56.39 -16.18 1.84
C LEU A 17 -57.03 -16.37 3.21
N ALA A 18 -58.32 -16.03 3.29
CA ALA A 18 -59.19 -16.52 4.34
C ALA A 18 -59.00 -18.05 4.33
N PRO A 19 -58.54 -18.65 5.44
CA PRO A 19 -58.20 -20.07 5.45
C PRO A 19 -59.44 -20.83 4.99
N ILE A 20 -59.28 -21.71 4.00
CA ILE A 20 -60.38 -22.53 3.50
C ILE A 20 -60.75 -23.47 4.64
N SER A 21 -61.69 -23.03 5.47
CA SER A 21 -62.34 -23.84 6.48
C SER A 21 -63.06 -24.94 5.71
N SER A 22 -62.40 -26.09 5.63
CA SER A 22 -63.02 -27.31 5.12
C SER A 22 -64.12 -27.67 6.11
N ASN A 23 -65.33 -27.15 5.86
CA ASN A 23 -66.52 -27.26 6.70
C ASN A 23 -67.02 -28.72 6.69
N TRP A 24 -66.23 -29.58 7.32
CA TRP A 24 -66.60 -30.95 7.65
C TRP A 24 -67.81 -30.89 8.56
N SER A 25 -68.88 -31.57 8.16
CA SER A 25 -70.08 -31.64 8.98
C SER A 25 -69.85 -32.55 10.18
N ALA A 26 -69.28 -33.74 9.97
CA ALA A 26 -68.93 -34.63 11.09
C ALA A 26 -67.77 -34.07 11.93
N SER A 27 -68.03 -33.80 13.23
CA SER A 27 -67.02 -33.37 14.19
C SER A 27 -66.09 -34.50 14.61
N PRO A 28 -64.77 -34.42 14.37
CA PRO A 28 -63.83 -35.48 14.74
C PRO A 28 -63.86 -35.84 16.23
N THR A 29 -63.93 -34.81 17.07
CA THR A 29 -63.83 -34.94 18.53
C THR A 29 -65.05 -35.65 19.11
N GLU A 30 -66.25 -35.33 18.62
CA GLU A 30 -67.50 -35.98 19.03
C GLU A 30 -67.56 -37.43 18.55
N PHE A 31 -67.22 -37.71 17.29
CA PHE A 31 -67.31 -39.07 16.75
C PHE A 31 -66.29 -40.02 17.39
N VAL A 32 -65.03 -39.61 17.59
CA VAL A 32 -64.04 -40.43 18.31
C VAL A 32 -64.48 -40.63 19.76
N LYS A 33 -64.94 -39.58 20.46
CA LYS A 33 -65.44 -39.67 21.84
C LYS A 33 -66.60 -40.67 21.95
N ALA A 34 -67.62 -40.58 21.09
CA ALA A 34 -68.79 -41.45 21.13
C ALA A 34 -68.42 -42.93 20.90
N HIS A 35 -67.58 -43.23 19.90
CA HIS A 35 -67.10 -44.59 19.64
C HIS A 35 -66.27 -45.14 20.80
N ASN A 36 -65.30 -44.37 21.29
CA ASN A 36 -64.37 -44.84 22.32
C ASN A 36 -65.09 -45.08 23.65
N SER A 37 -66.08 -44.23 23.99
CA SER A 37 -66.98 -44.43 25.14
C SER A 37 -67.61 -45.83 25.17
N ARG A 38 -68.07 -46.33 24.00
CA ARG A 38 -68.63 -47.69 23.87
C ARG A 38 -67.52 -48.75 23.87
N ARG A 39 -66.47 -48.56 23.08
CA ARG A 39 -65.37 -49.53 22.91
C ARG A 39 -64.67 -49.88 24.22
N CYS A 40 -64.48 -48.91 25.11
CA CYS A 40 -63.88 -49.15 26.42
C CYS A 40 -64.70 -50.15 27.28
N LEU A 41 -66.04 -50.14 27.20
CA LEU A 41 -66.90 -51.09 27.91
C LEU A 41 -66.63 -52.55 27.53
N HIS A 42 -66.19 -52.77 26.28
CA HIS A 42 -65.83 -54.08 25.72
C HIS A 42 -64.32 -54.38 25.78
N GLY A 43 -63.51 -53.50 26.40
CA GLY A 43 -62.05 -53.63 26.41
C GLY A 43 -61.40 -53.54 25.02
N ALA A 44 -62.10 -52.97 24.03
CA ALA A 44 -61.57 -52.75 22.70
C ALA A 44 -60.70 -51.47 22.67
N PRO A 45 -59.52 -51.46 22.01
CA PRO A 45 -58.65 -50.29 21.95
C PRO A 45 -59.35 -49.05 21.36
N ASP A 46 -58.99 -47.88 21.87
CA ASP A 46 -59.47 -46.59 21.37
C ASP A 46 -59.16 -46.40 19.88
N LEU A 47 -60.05 -45.70 19.19
CA LEU A 47 -59.89 -45.28 17.80
C LEU A 47 -59.26 -43.89 17.71
N GLU A 48 -58.46 -43.69 16.68
CA GLU A 48 -58.00 -42.38 16.22
C GLU A 48 -58.92 -41.86 15.09
N TRP A 49 -58.96 -40.55 14.88
CA TRP A 49 -59.54 -40.00 13.66
C TRP A 49 -58.57 -40.16 12.48
N ASP A 50 -59.10 -40.31 11.27
CA ASP A 50 -58.30 -40.23 10.06
C ASP A 50 -59.00 -39.42 8.97
N TRP A 51 -58.41 -38.29 8.62
CA TRP A 51 -58.95 -37.36 7.61
C TRP A 51 -59.08 -37.96 6.21
N LYS A 52 -58.31 -39.00 5.85
CA LYS A 52 -58.45 -39.69 4.56
C LYS A 52 -59.67 -40.60 4.57
N ILE A 53 -59.92 -41.27 5.70
CA ILE A 53 -61.16 -42.04 5.92
C ILE A 53 -62.37 -41.11 5.99
N ALA A 54 -62.29 -39.99 6.72
CA ALA A 54 -63.37 -39.02 6.84
C ALA A 54 -63.73 -38.39 5.48
N ARG A 55 -62.74 -38.21 4.59
CA ARG A 55 -62.98 -37.73 3.21
C ARG A 55 -63.69 -38.77 2.35
N SER A 56 -63.34 -40.04 2.50
CA SER A 56 -64.02 -41.18 1.87
C SER A 56 -65.46 -41.33 2.37
N ALA A 57 -65.68 -41.23 3.69
CA ALA A 57 -67.00 -41.26 4.30
C ALA A 57 -67.87 -40.05 3.90
N GLN A 58 -67.30 -38.84 3.83
CA GLN A 58 -68.02 -37.66 3.34
C GLN A 58 -68.35 -37.78 1.84
N ALA A 59 -67.44 -38.32 1.02
CA ALA A 59 -67.70 -38.61 -0.39
C ALA A 59 -68.75 -39.71 -0.58
N HIS A 60 -68.89 -40.65 0.37
CA HIS A 60 -70.06 -41.53 0.45
C HIS A 60 -71.32 -40.73 0.77
N ALA A 61 -71.38 -40.07 1.93
CA ALA A 61 -72.57 -39.37 2.40
C ALA A 61 -73.11 -38.39 1.36
N ASN A 62 -72.22 -37.69 0.64
CA ASN A 62 -72.56 -36.78 -0.46
C ASN A 62 -73.40 -37.40 -1.59
N ARG A 63 -73.41 -38.74 -1.75
CA ARG A 63 -74.26 -39.46 -2.71
C ARG A 63 -75.75 -39.47 -2.31
N CYS A 64 -76.10 -39.15 -1.06
CA CYS A 64 -77.48 -39.19 -0.55
C CYS A 64 -78.19 -40.55 -0.78
N LYS A 65 -77.46 -41.65 -0.55
CA LYS A 65 -77.97 -43.00 -0.70
C LYS A 65 -77.70 -43.86 0.54
N PHE A 66 -78.72 -44.55 1.00
CA PHE A 66 -78.64 -45.53 2.09
C PHE A 66 -78.31 -46.92 1.51
N GLU A 67 -77.13 -47.04 0.90
CA GLU A 67 -76.58 -48.27 0.31
C GLU A 67 -75.10 -48.37 0.68
N HIS A 68 -74.56 -49.56 0.94
CA HIS A 68 -73.13 -49.69 1.25
C HIS A 68 -72.22 -49.45 0.04
N THR A 69 -70.99 -48.98 0.29
CA THR A 69 -69.95 -48.89 -0.74
C THR A 69 -69.61 -50.28 -1.28
N VAL A 70 -69.71 -50.46 -2.60
CA VAL A 70 -69.32 -51.70 -3.29
C VAL A 70 -67.79 -51.88 -3.20
N ASN A 71 -67.34 -53.09 -2.90
CA ASN A 71 -65.92 -53.46 -2.70
C ASN A 71 -65.16 -52.49 -1.77
N PRO A 72 -65.62 -52.31 -0.52
CA PRO A 72 -65.17 -51.21 0.32
C PRO A 72 -63.78 -51.49 0.92
N ARG A 73 -62.89 -50.49 0.86
CA ARG A 73 -61.57 -50.50 1.52
C ARG A 73 -61.65 -50.40 3.05
N TYR A 74 -62.81 -50.01 3.56
CA TYR A 74 -63.07 -49.69 4.96
C TYR A 74 -64.33 -50.42 5.43
N GLY A 75 -64.44 -50.67 6.74
CA GLY A 75 -65.72 -50.99 7.34
C GLY A 75 -66.65 -49.78 7.22
N GLU A 76 -67.96 -49.96 7.25
CA GLU A 76 -68.89 -48.86 7.00
C GLU A 76 -70.20 -49.03 7.79
N ASN A 77 -70.56 -48.02 8.57
CA ASN A 77 -71.87 -47.90 9.21
C ASN A 77 -72.59 -46.66 8.63
N ILE A 78 -73.90 -46.78 8.39
CA ILE A 78 -74.72 -45.71 7.78
C ILE A 78 -75.94 -45.44 8.67
N TRP A 79 -76.30 -44.17 8.80
CA TRP A 79 -77.50 -43.67 9.48
C TRP A 79 -78.18 -42.63 8.60
N ALA A 80 -79.50 -42.54 8.62
CA ALA A 80 -80.25 -41.52 7.87
C ALA A 80 -81.50 -41.05 8.63
N GLY A 81 -81.87 -39.79 8.44
CA GLY A 81 -82.98 -39.17 9.17
C GLY A 81 -83.37 -37.78 8.70
N TRP A 82 -84.31 -37.16 9.41
CA TRP A 82 -84.92 -35.87 9.04
C TRP A 82 -84.31 -34.66 9.77
N TRP A 83 -83.40 -34.91 10.72
CA TRP A 83 -82.65 -33.89 11.46
C TRP A 83 -81.15 -34.17 11.35
N TYR A 84 -80.35 -33.16 11.66
CA TYR A 84 -78.90 -33.26 11.71
C TYR A 84 -78.47 -34.21 12.84
N PRO A 85 -77.79 -35.34 12.55
CA PRO A 85 -77.39 -36.28 13.58
C PRO A 85 -76.17 -35.77 14.36
N SER A 86 -76.24 -35.86 15.68
CA SER A 86 -75.05 -35.88 16.52
C SER A 86 -74.28 -37.20 16.37
N ALA A 87 -73.06 -37.27 16.89
CA ALA A 87 -72.35 -38.55 17.01
C ALA A 87 -73.12 -39.56 17.87
N GLU A 88 -73.81 -39.08 18.92
CA GLU A 88 -74.61 -39.91 19.81
C GLU A 88 -75.87 -40.47 19.13
N ASP A 89 -76.53 -39.76 18.20
CA ASP A 89 -77.64 -40.31 17.40
C ASP A 89 -77.20 -41.53 16.56
N GLY A 90 -76.00 -41.44 15.97
CA GLY A 90 -75.40 -42.53 15.20
C GLY A 90 -75.08 -43.74 16.08
N LEU A 91 -74.38 -43.53 17.20
CA LEU A 91 -74.03 -44.62 18.14
C LEU A 91 -75.27 -45.20 18.84
N ALA A 92 -76.29 -44.41 19.15
CA ALA A 92 -77.56 -44.91 19.67
C ALA A 92 -78.30 -45.79 18.65
N GLY A 93 -78.16 -45.50 17.36
CA GLY A 93 -78.62 -46.37 16.27
C GLY A 93 -77.81 -47.67 16.18
N TRP A 94 -76.48 -47.55 16.08
CA TRP A 94 -75.57 -48.64 15.73
C TRP A 94 -75.15 -49.55 16.89
N TYR A 95 -75.12 -49.06 18.13
CA TYR A 95 -74.66 -49.81 19.30
C TYR A 95 -75.81 -50.02 20.30
N ASP A 96 -76.41 -48.93 20.81
CA ASP A 96 -77.31 -49.04 21.98
C ASP A 96 -78.62 -49.79 21.66
N ARG A 97 -79.04 -49.80 20.38
CA ARG A 97 -80.18 -50.59 19.87
C ARG A 97 -79.82 -52.00 19.36
N GLU A 98 -78.54 -52.36 19.28
CA GLU A 98 -78.08 -53.61 18.66
C GLU A 98 -77.40 -54.58 19.64
N ILE A 99 -76.70 -54.07 20.68
CA ILE A 99 -75.95 -54.90 21.65
C ILE A 99 -76.79 -56.02 22.28
N ASN A 100 -78.02 -55.74 22.68
CA ASN A 100 -78.93 -56.71 23.32
C ASN A 100 -79.52 -57.75 22.34
N LYS A 101 -79.14 -57.72 21.06
CA LYS A 101 -79.50 -58.71 20.04
C LYS A 101 -78.33 -59.62 19.66
N TYR A 102 -77.13 -59.39 20.23
CA TYR A 102 -75.95 -60.17 19.90
C TYR A 102 -75.96 -61.53 20.60
N ASP A 103 -75.85 -62.57 19.78
CA ASP A 103 -75.78 -63.97 20.18
C ASP A 103 -74.34 -64.28 20.64
N TRP A 104 -74.13 -64.21 21.96
CA TRP A 104 -72.81 -64.39 22.57
C TRP A 104 -72.32 -65.84 22.54
N ASP A 105 -73.24 -66.82 22.53
CA ASP A 105 -72.91 -68.24 22.51
C ASP A 105 -72.55 -68.73 21.09
N ASN A 106 -73.06 -68.05 20.05
CA ASN A 106 -72.74 -68.33 18.65
C ASN A 106 -72.30 -67.02 17.92
N PRO A 107 -71.12 -66.47 18.25
CA PRO A 107 -70.69 -65.14 17.81
C PRO A 107 -70.44 -65.07 16.29
N ARG A 108 -71.34 -64.42 15.56
CA ARG A 108 -71.36 -64.34 14.09
C ARG A 108 -71.97 -63.02 13.57
N TYR A 109 -71.84 -62.79 12.27
CA TYR A 109 -72.57 -61.71 11.60
C TYR A 109 -74.08 -61.93 11.66
N THR A 110 -74.84 -60.88 11.98
CA THR A 110 -76.28 -60.81 11.64
C THR A 110 -76.60 -59.42 11.10
N THR A 111 -77.65 -59.31 10.28
CA THR A 111 -78.19 -58.02 9.83
C THR A 111 -78.79 -57.17 10.94
N ALA A 112 -79.01 -57.74 12.14
CA ALA A 112 -79.56 -57.05 13.31
C ALA A 112 -78.50 -56.56 14.31
N THR A 113 -77.23 -56.89 14.08
CA THR A 113 -76.08 -56.62 14.98
C THR A 113 -74.81 -56.15 14.28
N GLY A 114 -74.85 -56.01 12.95
CA GLY A 114 -73.68 -55.72 12.13
C GLY A 114 -73.05 -54.36 12.37
N HIS A 115 -73.84 -53.35 12.76
CA HIS A 115 -73.29 -52.04 13.08
C HIS A 115 -72.61 -52.05 14.46
N PHE A 116 -73.20 -52.76 15.42
CA PHE A 116 -72.64 -52.96 16.76
C PHE A 116 -71.30 -53.68 16.70
N SER A 117 -71.24 -54.81 15.99
CA SER A 117 -70.01 -55.60 15.86
C SER A 117 -68.89 -54.82 15.16
N GLN A 118 -69.23 -53.90 14.24
CA GLN A 118 -68.27 -52.97 13.64
C GLN A 118 -67.79 -51.89 14.62
N VAL A 119 -68.68 -51.29 15.43
CA VAL A 119 -68.29 -50.28 16.45
C VAL A 119 -67.31 -50.85 17.46
N VAL A 120 -67.58 -52.05 17.99
CA VAL A 120 -66.74 -52.66 19.05
C VAL A 120 -65.54 -53.45 18.54
N TRP A 121 -65.41 -53.64 17.22
CA TRP A 121 -64.40 -54.52 16.61
C TRP A 121 -62.97 -54.25 17.12
N LYS A 122 -62.41 -55.19 17.89
CA LYS A 122 -61.11 -55.06 18.58
C LYS A 122 -59.94 -54.77 17.62
N GLY A 123 -60.00 -55.25 16.38
CA GLY A 123 -58.99 -55.03 15.34
C GLY A 123 -59.01 -53.64 14.68
N THR A 124 -60.10 -52.88 14.80
CA THR A 124 -60.19 -51.52 14.22
C THR A 124 -59.33 -50.53 15.03
N ARG A 125 -58.72 -49.57 14.34
CA ARG A 125 -57.77 -48.57 14.90
C ARG A 125 -58.13 -47.12 14.59
N LYS A 126 -58.82 -46.89 13.47
CA LYS A 126 -59.15 -45.57 12.94
C LYS A 126 -60.60 -45.51 12.50
N VAL A 127 -61.20 -44.35 12.68
CA VAL A 127 -62.53 -43.99 12.17
C VAL A 127 -62.47 -42.66 11.44
N GLY A 128 -63.32 -42.49 10.43
CA GLY A 128 -63.57 -41.20 9.81
C GLY A 128 -65.00 -41.14 9.33
N CYS A 129 -65.71 -40.05 9.65
CA CYS A 129 -67.13 -39.90 9.34
C CYS A 129 -67.40 -38.68 8.46
N GLY A 130 -68.58 -38.67 7.83
CA GLY A 130 -69.10 -37.55 7.07
C GLY A 130 -70.63 -37.48 7.17
N ILE A 131 -71.18 -36.27 7.18
CA ILE A 131 -72.61 -36.01 7.23
C ILE A 131 -72.99 -35.17 6.02
N LYS A 132 -74.07 -35.55 5.33
CA LYS A 132 -74.63 -34.79 4.21
C LYS A 132 -76.06 -34.39 4.53
N ARG A 133 -76.32 -33.08 4.47
CA ARG A 133 -77.64 -32.44 4.45
C ARG A 133 -78.14 -32.22 3.02
N GLY A 134 -79.45 -32.09 2.84
CA GLY A 134 -80.07 -31.71 1.57
C GLY A 134 -80.38 -32.91 0.69
N CYS A 135 -80.50 -34.10 1.29
CA CYS A 135 -80.93 -35.29 0.58
C CYS A 135 -82.42 -35.16 0.23
N ARG A 136 -82.76 -35.38 -1.04
CA ARG A 136 -84.14 -35.26 -1.53
C ARG A 136 -84.75 -36.65 -1.60
N GLY A 137 -85.77 -36.92 -0.79
CA GLY A 137 -86.46 -38.20 -0.78
C GLY A 137 -86.89 -38.63 0.62
N ARG A 138 -86.40 -39.80 1.07
CA ARG A 138 -86.82 -40.49 2.30
C ARG A 138 -86.20 -39.93 3.60
N TYR A 139 -85.25 -39.01 3.50
CA TYR A 139 -84.50 -38.38 4.60
C TYR A 139 -83.79 -37.12 4.07
N ASP A 140 -83.59 -36.10 4.91
CA ASP A 140 -82.80 -34.89 4.58
C ASP A 140 -81.30 -35.08 4.89
N TYR A 141 -80.99 -35.93 5.88
CA TYR A 141 -79.63 -36.18 6.36
C TYR A 141 -79.23 -37.63 6.19
N ILE A 142 -77.97 -37.83 5.81
CA ILE A 142 -77.28 -39.12 5.87
C ILE A 142 -75.91 -38.95 6.54
N LEU A 143 -75.58 -39.87 7.43
CA LEU A 143 -74.32 -39.99 8.15
C LEU A 143 -73.67 -41.31 7.72
N THR A 144 -72.42 -41.24 7.29
CA THR A 144 -71.58 -42.40 7.04
C THR A 144 -70.36 -42.33 7.96
N CYS A 145 -70.07 -43.41 8.70
CA CYS A 145 -68.78 -43.61 9.37
C CYS A 145 -68.06 -44.78 8.72
N GLN A 146 -66.78 -44.61 8.42
CA GLN A 146 -65.91 -45.64 7.84
C GLN A 146 -64.76 -45.98 8.80
N TYR A 147 -64.29 -47.24 8.74
CA TYR A 147 -63.43 -47.85 9.76
C TYR A 147 -62.21 -48.57 9.15
N TYR A 148 -61.03 -48.42 9.79
CA TYR A 148 -59.80 -49.10 9.40
C TYR A 148 -59.02 -49.67 10.60
N PHE A 149 -58.59 -50.93 10.62
CA PHE A 149 -59.00 -52.00 9.71
C PHE A 149 -60.52 -52.22 9.77
N PHE A 150 -61.08 -52.73 8.66
CA PHE A 150 -62.50 -53.04 8.57
C PHE A 150 -62.88 -54.17 9.54
N GLY A 151 -64.10 -54.10 10.08
CA GLY A 151 -64.63 -55.10 10.99
C GLY A 151 -65.40 -56.18 10.25
N ASN A 152 -66.20 -56.93 11.02
CA ASN A 152 -67.17 -57.90 10.53
C ASN A 152 -66.61 -59.06 9.66
N VAL A 153 -65.30 -59.31 9.74
CA VAL A 153 -64.61 -60.37 8.99
C VAL A 153 -65.06 -61.76 9.46
N GLY A 154 -65.38 -62.64 8.50
CA GLY A 154 -65.76 -64.03 8.79
C GLY A 154 -64.73 -64.76 9.66
N GLY A 155 -65.21 -65.52 10.66
CA GLY A 155 -64.37 -66.19 11.67
C GLY A 155 -63.73 -65.26 12.72
N GLY A 156 -63.66 -63.95 12.50
CA GLY A 156 -63.03 -62.99 13.42
C GLY A 156 -63.87 -62.59 14.65
N TYR A 157 -65.16 -62.94 14.68
CA TYR A 157 -66.12 -62.43 15.66
C TYR A 157 -65.74 -62.73 17.12
N MET A 158 -65.45 -63.99 17.45
CA MET A 158 -65.14 -64.40 18.83
C MET A 158 -63.90 -63.72 19.43
N SER A 159 -62.96 -63.24 18.60
CA SER A 159 -61.76 -62.52 19.05
C SER A 159 -61.87 -60.99 18.98
N ASN A 160 -62.91 -60.45 18.32
CA ASN A 160 -63.09 -59.03 18.06
C ASN A 160 -64.34 -58.40 18.68
N VAL A 161 -65.39 -59.18 18.95
CA VAL A 161 -66.64 -58.74 19.59
C VAL A 161 -66.69 -59.38 20.97
N LEU A 162 -66.01 -58.74 21.92
CA LEU A 162 -65.95 -59.19 23.32
C LEU A 162 -67.22 -58.79 24.08
N PRO A 163 -67.61 -59.49 25.16
CA PRO A 163 -68.70 -59.04 26.04
C PRO A 163 -68.34 -57.76 26.81
N VAL A 164 -69.35 -57.10 27.38
CA VAL A 164 -69.14 -55.96 28.29
C VAL A 164 -68.38 -56.45 29.52
N SER A 165 -67.25 -55.81 29.81
CA SER A 165 -66.30 -56.18 30.86
C SER A 165 -65.87 -54.99 31.73
N LYS A 166 -66.23 -53.76 31.36
CA LYS A 166 -66.05 -52.56 32.17
C LYS A 166 -67.36 -51.78 32.28
N THR A 167 -67.59 -51.16 33.44
CA THR A 167 -68.60 -50.11 33.60
C THR A 167 -68.10 -48.77 33.06
N SER A 168 -69.02 -47.84 32.79
CA SER A 168 -68.70 -46.46 32.40
C SER A 168 -67.94 -45.67 33.48
N GLN A 169 -67.85 -46.19 34.72
CA GLN A 169 -66.97 -45.64 35.78
C GLN A 169 -65.55 -46.21 35.67
N GLN A 170 -65.40 -47.52 35.46
CA GLN A 170 -64.09 -48.17 35.22
C GLN A 170 -63.41 -47.70 33.93
N CYS A 171 -64.14 -47.03 33.04
CA CYS A 171 -63.59 -46.36 31.88
C CYS A 171 -63.08 -44.93 32.14
N ARG A 172 -63.41 -44.27 33.25
CA ARG A 172 -62.99 -42.88 33.53
C ARG A 172 -61.54 -42.79 34.01
N ALA A 173 -60.59 -43.20 33.18
CA ALA A 173 -59.17 -42.97 33.43
C ALA A 173 -58.89 -41.47 33.46
N GLU A 174 -58.08 -41.03 34.42
CA GLU A 174 -57.62 -39.64 34.52
C GLU A 174 -56.39 -39.43 33.62
N CYS A 175 -56.41 -38.36 32.82
CA CYS A 175 -55.29 -37.93 31.97
C CYS A 175 -54.66 -36.61 32.44
N GLY A 176 -55.21 -35.96 33.47
CA GLY A 176 -54.76 -34.65 33.95
C GLY A 176 -54.87 -33.54 32.88
N ALA A 177 -54.12 -32.45 33.07
CA ALA A 177 -54.01 -31.37 32.10
C ALA A 177 -52.99 -31.71 31.00
N PRO A 178 -53.32 -31.59 29.71
CA PRO A 178 -52.37 -31.80 28.63
C PRO A 178 -51.35 -30.66 28.55
N GLN A 179 -50.13 -30.98 28.13
CA GLN A 179 -49.03 -30.03 27.91
C GLN A 179 -48.25 -30.42 26.63
N ARG A 180 -47.99 -29.47 25.74
CA ARG A 180 -47.19 -29.67 24.50
C ARG A 180 -46.73 -28.34 23.91
N THR A 181 -45.47 -28.25 23.49
CA THR A 181 -44.89 -27.05 22.86
C THR A 181 -45.60 -26.70 21.56
N GLY A 182 -45.95 -25.42 21.37
CA GLY A 182 -46.64 -24.89 20.18
C GLY A 182 -48.17 -25.11 20.15
N TRP A 183 -48.76 -25.60 21.25
CA TRP A 183 -50.18 -25.98 21.35
C TRP A 183 -50.86 -25.20 22.48
N ASP A 184 -51.88 -24.41 22.15
CA ASP A 184 -52.72 -23.70 23.12
C ASP A 184 -53.93 -24.58 23.49
N PHE A 185 -54.02 -24.96 24.76
CA PHE A 185 -55.04 -25.85 25.29
C PHE A 185 -56.13 -25.08 26.05
N SER A 186 -57.41 -25.35 25.75
CA SER A 186 -58.55 -24.69 26.39
C SER A 186 -59.76 -25.62 26.59
N GLY A 187 -60.44 -25.52 27.73
CA GLY A 187 -61.63 -26.32 28.03
C GLY A 187 -61.39 -27.84 28.05
N CYS A 188 -60.20 -28.29 28.43
CA CYS A 188 -59.86 -29.72 28.46
C CYS A 188 -60.67 -30.48 29.52
N ALA A 189 -61.24 -31.63 29.14
CA ALA A 189 -61.69 -32.62 30.11
C ALA A 189 -60.49 -33.40 30.66
N THR A 190 -60.35 -33.53 31.98
CA THR A 190 -59.23 -34.24 32.63
C THR A 190 -59.37 -35.76 32.67
N HIS A 191 -60.52 -36.31 32.26
CA HIS A 191 -60.87 -37.73 32.36
C HIS A 191 -61.45 -38.27 31.05
N PHE A 192 -61.26 -39.57 30.81
CA PHE A 192 -61.91 -40.28 29.71
C PHE A 192 -63.43 -40.36 29.92
N PRO A 193 -64.25 -40.26 28.85
CA PRO A 193 -63.90 -40.02 27.45
C PRO A 193 -63.78 -38.51 27.18
N GLY A 194 -62.53 -38.03 27.14
CA GLY A 194 -62.19 -36.60 27.23
C GLY A 194 -61.56 -36.06 25.96
N VAL A 195 -61.82 -34.79 25.68
CA VAL A 195 -61.21 -34.01 24.59
C VAL A 195 -60.77 -32.65 25.12
N CYS A 196 -59.92 -31.96 24.38
CA CYS A 196 -59.62 -30.55 24.64
C CYS A 196 -59.77 -29.70 23.37
N ASN A 197 -60.19 -28.44 23.50
CA ASN A 197 -60.15 -27.50 22.39
C ASN A 197 -58.71 -27.01 22.26
N VAL A 198 -58.05 -27.45 21.19
CA VAL A 198 -56.66 -27.09 20.90
C VAL A 198 -56.63 -26.07 19.77
N LYS A 199 -55.75 -25.07 19.89
CA LYS A 199 -55.27 -24.25 18.78
C LYS A 199 -53.76 -24.36 18.69
N CYS A 200 -53.18 -24.00 17.55
CA CYS A 200 -51.75 -23.77 17.51
C CYS A 200 -51.44 -22.41 18.15
N ALA A 201 -50.36 -22.37 18.93
CA ALA A 201 -49.86 -21.14 19.53
C ALA A 201 -49.41 -20.16 18.45
N TRP A 202 -49.22 -18.89 18.81
CA TRP A 202 -48.76 -17.87 17.86
C TRP A 202 -47.42 -18.29 17.21
N GLY A 203 -47.33 -18.14 15.88
CA GLY A 203 -46.21 -18.63 15.07
C GLY A 203 -46.20 -20.14 14.77
N TYR A 204 -47.27 -20.86 15.10
CA TYR A 204 -47.50 -22.24 14.66
C TYR A 204 -48.81 -22.35 13.87
N TRP A 205 -48.88 -23.30 12.94
CA TRP A 205 -50.06 -23.59 12.13
C TRP A 205 -50.41 -25.08 12.12
N GLY A 206 -51.67 -25.38 11.83
CA GLY A 206 -52.23 -26.73 11.80
C GLY A 206 -53.65 -26.80 12.36
N SER A 207 -54.22 -28.00 12.37
CA SER A 207 -55.56 -28.30 12.92
C SER A 207 -55.45 -29.38 14.01
N PRO A 208 -54.82 -29.07 15.16
CA PRO A 208 -54.48 -30.06 16.19
C PRO A 208 -55.71 -30.62 16.90
N MET A 209 -55.62 -31.86 17.36
CA MET A 209 -56.64 -32.50 18.20
C MET A 209 -56.00 -33.22 19.39
N ALA A 210 -56.64 -33.15 20.56
CA ALA A 210 -56.20 -33.85 21.77
C ALA A 210 -57.33 -34.67 22.39
N PHE A 211 -57.04 -35.94 22.67
CA PHE A 211 -57.96 -36.94 23.18
C PHE A 211 -57.38 -37.59 24.44
N CYS A 212 -58.09 -37.52 25.56
CA CYS A 212 -57.80 -38.36 26.71
C CYS A 212 -58.29 -39.78 26.40
N GLN A 213 -57.39 -40.77 26.46
CA GLN A 213 -57.65 -42.18 26.15
C GLN A 213 -58.03 -42.99 27.39
N SER A 214 -58.63 -44.17 27.16
CA SER A 214 -59.05 -45.12 28.20
C SER A 214 -57.89 -45.73 29.01
N THR A 215 -56.65 -45.43 28.60
CA THR A 215 -55.38 -45.73 29.26
C THR A 215 -54.95 -44.68 30.31
N GLY A 216 -55.61 -43.51 30.37
CA GLY A 216 -55.18 -42.37 31.18
C GLY A 216 -54.07 -41.53 30.51
N GLN A 217 -53.90 -41.64 29.19
CA GLN A 217 -52.90 -40.89 28.42
C GLN A 217 -53.55 -39.97 27.38
N TRP A 218 -52.89 -38.86 27.07
CA TRP A 218 -53.30 -37.97 25.98
C TRP A 218 -52.76 -38.45 24.63
N SER A 219 -53.66 -38.81 23.71
CA SER A 219 -53.37 -38.95 22.28
C SER A 219 -53.50 -37.59 21.61
N PHE A 220 -52.45 -37.18 20.89
CA PHE A 220 -52.39 -35.92 20.16
C PHE A 220 -52.34 -36.21 18.66
N GLN A 221 -53.40 -35.87 17.94
CA GLN A 221 -53.55 -36.09 16.51
C GLN A 221 -53.34 -34.78 15.73
N ASP A 222 -52.83 -34.94 14.51
CA ASP A 222 -52.21 -33.88 13.71
C ASP A 222 -51.06 -33.16 14.48
N LYS A 223 -50.50 -32.09 13.87
CA LYS A 223 -49.40 -31.32 14.46
C LYS A 223 -49.62 -29.83 14.26
N CYS A 224 -49.31 -29.06 15.31
CA CYS A 224 -48.87 -27.69 15.12
C CYS A 224 -47.41 -27.71 14.67
N THR A 225 -47.18 -27.28 13.44
CA THR A 225 -45.84 -27.02 12.88
C THR A 225 -45.53 -25.54 13.01
N PRO A 226 -44.26 -25.13 13.21
CA PRO A 226 -43.86 -23.74 13.05
C PRO A 226 -44.34 -23.16 11.72
N MET A 227 -44.57 -21.85 11.66
CA MET A 227 -44.65 -21.15 10.37
C MET A 227 -43.32 -21.34 9.63
N ASP A 228 -43.40 -21.46 8.31
CA ASP A 228 -42.27 -21.61 7.39
C ASP A 228 -42.25 -20.37 6.50
N CYS A 229 -41.21 -19.54 6.64
CA CYS A 229 -41.01 -18.33 5.84
C CYS A 229 -40.27 -18.60 4.52
N GLY A 230 -39.88 -19.85 4.25
CA GLY A 230 -39.02 -20.24 3.15
C GLY A 230 -37.61 -19.64 3.23
N ALA A 231 -36.82 -19.83 2.18
CA ALA A 231 -35.48 -19.25 2.10
C ALA A 231 -35.54 -17.70 2.09
N PRO A 232 -34.81 -16.99 2.97
CA PRO A 232 -34.76 -15.53 2.99
C PRO A 232 -34.05 -14.97 1.74
N ALA A 233 -34.49 -13.79 1.30
CA ALA A 233 -33.95 -13.12 0.12
C ALA A 233 -34.08 -11.59 0.22
N ARG A 234 -32.95 -10.89 0.08
CA ARG A 234 -32.82 -9.42 0.10
C ARG A 234 -31.58 -9.04 -0.70
N ALA A 235 -31.63 -7.94 -1.45
CA ALA A 235 -30.49 -7.50 -2.25
C ALA A 235 -29.28 -7.13 -1.36
N HIS A 236 -28.08 -7.45 -1.85
CA HIS A 236 -26.80 -7.12 -1.22
C HIS A 236 -26.48 -7.90 0.07
N VAL A 237 -27.16 -9.03 0.27
CA VAL A 237 -27.08 -9.87 1.47
C VAL A 237 -26.91 -11.34 1.06
N ASP A 238 -25.80 -11.95 1.48
CA ASP A 238 -25.56 -13.39 1.28
C ASP A 238 -26.18 -14.21 2.42
N PHE A 239 -27.25 -14.92 2.09
CA PHE A 239 -27.97 -15.83 2.98
C PHE A 239 -27.43 -17.28 2.97
N SER A 240 -26.26 -17.54 2.35
CA SER A 240 -25.63 -18.88 2.31
C SER A 240 -25.46 -19.51 3.70
N SER A 241 -25.21 -18.71 4.73
CA SER A 241 -25.08 -19.14 6.13
C SER A 241 -26.40 -19.42 6.84
N CYS A 242 -27.54 -19.19 6.19
CA CYS A 242 -28.88 -19.27 6.79
C CYS A 242 -29.78 -20.33 6.13
N ALA A 243 -29.21 -21.29 5.38
CA ALA A 243 -29.98 -22.35 4.71
C ALA A 243 -30.90 -23.15 5.66
N ASP A 244 -30.47 -23.35 6.92
CA ASP A 244 -31.22 -24.09 7.94
C ASP A 244 -32.24 -23.21 8.72
N ALA A 245 -32.18 -21.88 8.56
CA ALA A 245 -33.06 -20.94 9.26
C ALA A 245 -34.24 -20.54 8.36
N GLN A 246 -35.38 -21.21 8.54
CA GLN A 246 -36.59 -21.05 7.70
C GLN A 246 -37.88 -20.93 8.53
N HIS A 247 -37.85 -21.28 9.82
CA HIS A 247 -39.04 -21.44 10.65
C HIS A 247 -39.24 -20.32 11.67
N PHE A 248 -40.47 -20.19 12.15
CA PHE A 248 -40.87 -19.22 13.17
C PHE A 248 -39.89 -19.12 14.35
N ALA A 249 -39.53 -17.88 14.69
CA ALA A 249 -38.60 -17.49 15.76
C ALA A 249 -37.13 -17.91 15.55
N GLU A 250 -36.77 -18.54 14.43
CA GLU A 250 -35.38 -18.65 14.00
C GLU A 250 -34.86 -17.28 13.56
N THR A 251 -33.62 -16.97 13.93
CA THR A 251 -32.95 -15.69 13.65
C THR A 251 -31.68 -15.94 12.84
N CYS A 252 -31.63 -15.34 11.66
CA CYS A 252 -30.52 -15.38 10.72
C CYS A 252 -29.68 -14.10 10.82
N THR A 253 -28.36 -14.24 10.89
CA THR A 253 -27.37 -13.16 10.79
C THR A 253 -26.51 -13.40 9.54
N PRO A 254 -26.99 -13.00 8.35
CA PRO A 254 -26.32 -13.25 7.09
C PRO A 254 -25.12 -12.30 6.89
N ALA A 255 -24.30 -12.56 5.87
CA ALA A 255 -23.23 -11.65 5.47
C ALA A 255 -23.74 -10.59 4.47
N CYS A 256 -23.00 -9.50 4.29
CA CYS A 256 -23.20 -8.66 3.11
C CYS A 256 -22.51 -9.27 1.89
N GLU A 257 -23.06 -9.02 0.70
CA GLU A 257 -22.40 -9.35 -0.56
C GLU A 257 -21.04 -8.62 -0.69
N ARG A 258 -20.10 -9.19 -1.46
CA ARG A 258 -18.76 -8.60 -1.66
C ARG A 258 -18.87 -7.18 -2.23
N GLY A 259 -18.27 -6.22 -1.53
CA GLY A 259 -18.36 -4.79 -1.85
C GLY A 259 -19.46 -4.03 -1.10
N TYR A 260 -20.18 -4.70 -0.20
CA TYR A 260 -21.12 -4.11 0.73
C TYR A 260 -20.71 -4.38 2.18
N THR A 261 -21.09 -3.46 3.08
CA THR A 261 -20.79 -3.51 4.51
C THR A 261 -22.02 -3.20 5.36
N GLY A 262 -22.07 -3.77 6.56
CA GLY A 262 -23.20 -3.66 7.48
C GLY A 262 -23.40 -4.94 8.30
N THR A 263 -24.45 -4.93 9.12
CA THR A 263 -24.88 -6.07 9.94
C THR A 263 -26.36 -6.37 9.67
N PRO A 264 -26.70 -7.01 8.54
CA PRO A 264 -28.07 -7.41 8.24
C PRO A 264 -28.55 -8.48 9.23
N THR A 265 -29.87 -8.58 9.41
CA THR A 265 -30.52 -9.68 10.11
C THR A 265 -31.83 -10.07 9.42
N ALA A 266 -32.30 -11.29 9.64
CA ALA A 266 -33.62 -11.74 9.22
C ALA A 266 -34.24 -12.62 10.31
N VAL A 267 -35.51 -12.37 10.65
CA VAL A 267 -36.27 -13.14 11.65
C VAL A 267 -37.57 -13.62 11.02
N CYS A 268 -37.87 -14.92 11.10
CA CYS A 268 -39.13 -15.46 10.59
C CYS A 268 -40.26 -15.21 11.60
N ASN A 269 -41.26 -14.42 11.20
CA ASN A 269 -42.32 -13.95 12.09
C ASN A 269 -43.46 -14.96 12.26
N GLY A 270 -44.39 -14.67 13.18
CA GLY A 270 -45.51 -15.56 13.51
C GLY A 270 -46.62 -15.65 12.45
N VAL A 271 -46.45 -15.03 11.27
CA VAL A 271 -47.38 -15.08 10.12
C VAL A 271 -46.71 -15.54 8.82
N ALA A 272 -45.53 -16.20 8.90
CA ALA A 272 -44.76 -16.73 7.78
C ALA A 272 -44.12 -15.66 6.85
N GLU A 273 -43.74 -14.50 7.41
CA GLU A 273 -43.01 -13.46 6.68
C GLU A 273 -41.64 -13.16 7.32
N TRP A 274 -40.66 -12.83 6.48
CA TRP A 274 -39.34 -12.40 6.92
C TRP A 274 -39.31 -10.93 7.36
N VAL A 275 -38.99 -10.70 8.63
CA VAL A 275 -38.71 -9.36 9.17
C VAL A 275 -37.21 -9.12 9.09
N TYR A 276 -36.80 -8.21 8.20
CA TYR A 276 -35.39 -7.86 7.99
C TYR A 276 -34.95 -6.69 8.87
N GLY A 277 -33.80 -6.85 9.53
CA GLY A 277 -33.09 -5.79 10.24
C GLY A 277 -31.76 -5.44 9.57
N GLY A 278 -31.16 -4.33 10.00
CA GLY A 278 -29.93 -3.78 9.42
C GLY A 278 -30.04 -3.45 7.93
N GLU A 279 -28.93 -3.02 7.34
CA GLU A 279 -28.78 -2.79 5.90
C GLU A 279 -27.35 -3.17 5.49
N CYS A 280 -27.20 -3.70 4.28
CA CYS A 280 -25.91 -3.77 3.60
C CYS A 280 -25.83 -2.58 2.65
N ARG A 281 -24.87 -1.68 2.90
CA ARG A 281 -24.62 -0.48 2.11
C ARG A 281 -23.33 -0.67 1.31
N PRO A 282 -23.16 -0.05 0.13
CA PRO A 282 -21.90 -0.09 -0.59
C PRO A 282 -20.74 0.31 0.32
N VAL A 283 -19.59 -0.35 0.17
CA VAL A 283 -18.34 0.10 0.80
C VAL A 283 -17.98 1.47 0.20
N ASP A 284 -17.58 2.41 1.05
CA ASP A 284 -17.13 3.74 0.65
C ASP A 284 -15.60 3.78 0.71
N CYS A 285 -14.95 4.05 -0.42
CA CYS A 285 -13.49 4.19 -0.51
C CYS A 285 -13.00 5.58 -0.07
N GLY A 286 -13.90 6.51 0.24
CA GLY A 286 -13.58 7.87 0.65
C GLY A 286 -12.87 8.69 -0.44
N PRO A 287 -12.27 9.84 -0.10
CA PRO A 287 -11.53 10.66 -1.05
C PRO A 287 -10.26 9.95 -1.55
N VAL A 288 -9.97 10.07 -2.85
CA VAL A 288 -8.73 9.52 -3.43
C VAL A 288 -7.50 10.17 -2.80
N ALA A 289 -6.66 9.34 -2.16
CA ALA A 289 -5.48 9.74 -1.42
C ALA A 289 -4.23 8.99 -1.92
N ARG A 290 -3.72 9.37 -3.10
CA ARG A 290 -2.46 8.84 -3.68
C ARG A 290 -1.64 9.97 -4.28
N ALA A 291 -0.37 10.08 -3.89
CA ALA A 291 0.47 11.26 -4.16
C ALA A 291 0.75 11.57 -5.65
N SER A 292 0.64 10.58 -6.53
CA SER A 292 0.83 10.76 -7.98
C SER A 292 -0.42 11.24 -8.73
N VAL A 293 -1.56 11.42 -8.06
CA VAL A 293 -2.84 11.81 -8.67
C VAL A 293 -3.55 12.92 -7.90
N LYS A 294 -4.45 13.62 -8.58
CA LYS A 294 -5.38 14.62 -8.05
C LYS A 294 -6.80 14.24 -8.46
N ALA A 295 -7.75 14.23 -7.52
CA ALA A 295 -9.16 14.06 -7.83
C ALA A 295 -9.69 15.24 -8.68
N VAL A 296 -10.51 14.94 -9.69
CA VAL A 296 -11.11 15.95 -10.60
C VAL A 296 -12.63 15.91 -10.53
N ASP A 297 -13.24 14.76 -10.79
CA ASP A 297 -14.67 14.53 -10.60
C ASP A 297 -14.89 13.15 -9.98
N CYS A 298 -15.27 13.14 -8.71
CA CYS A 298 -15.28 11.97 -7.83
C CYS A 298 -16.49 12.03 -6.89
N ALA A 299 -17.66 12.37 -7.45
CA ALA A 299 -18.91 12.50 -6.72
C ALA A 299 -19.47 11.16 -6.19
N ASP A 300 -19.02 10.03 -6.75
CA ASP A 300 -19.37 8.69 -6.30
C ASP A 300 -18.11 7.95 -5.79
N THR A 301 -18.02 7.80 -4.47
CA THR A 301 -16.95 7.07 -3.77
C THR A 301 -17.37 5.68 -3.30
N ALA A 302 -18.61 5.27 -3.62
CA ALA A 302 -19.15 3.96 -3.28
C ALA A 302 -18.59 2.84 -4.16
N PHE A 303 -18.70 1.59 -3.71
CA PHE A 303 -18.21 0.39 -4.41
C PHE A 303 -18.68 0.33 -5.87
N GLY A 304 -17.71 0.20 -6.79
CA GLY A 304 -17.94 0.23 -8.24
C GLY A 304 -18.04 1.64 -8.85
N GLY A 305 -18.21 2.68 -8.02
CA GLY A 305 -18.14 4.09 -8.39
C GLY A 305 -16.78 4.45 -8.99
N GLN A 306 -16.79 5.42 -9.91
CA GLN A 306 -15.63 5.83 -10.68
C GLN A 306 -15.29 7.30 -10.41
N CYS A 307 -14.01 7.55 -10.17
CA CYS A 307 -13.44 8.86 -9.89
C CYS A 307 -12.45 9.22 -11.01
N ALA A 308 -12.77 10.29 -11.73
CA ALA A 308 -11.88 10.88 -12.72
C ALA A 308 -10.73 11.58 -11.98
N VAL A 309 -9.50 11.13 -12.25
CA VAL A 309 -8.28 11.70 -11.66
C VAL A 309 -7.36 12.23 -12.74
N ALA A 310 -6.66 13.31 -12.43
CA ALA A 310 -5.53 13.81 -13.23
C ALA A 310 -4.23 13.42 -12.52
N CYS A 311 -3.11 13.39 -13.24
CA CYS A 311 -1.81 13.24 -12.59
C CYS A 311 -1.48 14.47 -11.72
N ALA A 312 -0.76 14.24 -10.62
CA ALA A 312 -0.22 15.32 -9.78
C ALA A 312 0.91 16.07 -10.50
N ASP A 313 1.31 17.22 -9.98
CA ASP A 313 2.36 18.03 -10.61
C ASP A 313 3.68 17.25 -10.62
N GLY A 314 4.33 17.16 -11.79
CA GLY A 314 5.52 16.32 -11.97
C GLY A 314 5.24 14.83 -12.19
N TYR A 315 3.97 14.45 -12.40
CA TYR A 315 3.57 13.14 -12.90
C TYR A 315 2.82 13.27 -14.23
N THR A 316 2.86 12.23 -15.06
CA THR A 316 2.23 12.19 -16.39
C THR A 316 1.65 10.81 -16.70
N GLY A 317 0.69 10.77 -17.63
CA GLY A 317 -0.08 9.58 -17.97
C GLY A 317 -1.58 9.84 -18.00
N SER A 318 -2.36 8.76 -17.96
CA SER A 318 -3.79 8.75 -17.71
C SER A 318 -4.04 7.85 -16.50
N ALA A 319 -5.14 8.06 -15.79
CA ALA A 319 -5.58 7.19 -14.72
C ALA A 319 -7.10 7.37 -14.49
N THR A 320 -7.82 6.27 -14.24
CA THR A 320 -9.14 6.32 -13.59
C THR A 320 -9.10 5.49 -12.32
N ALA A 321 -9.75 5.97 -11.28
CA ALA A 321 -9.86 5.27 -10.01
C ALA A 321 -11.26 4.66 -9.88
N VAL A 322 -11.34 3.38 -9.47
CA VAL A 322 -12.60 2.65 -9.24
C VAL A 322 -12.61 2.14 -7.81
N CYS A 323 -13.71 2.34 -7.07
CA CYS A 323 -13.78 1.91 -5.68
C CYS A 323 -13.88 0.38 -5.56
N GLY A 324 -12.89 -0.23 -4.90
CA GLY A 324 -12.75 -1.66 -4.68
C GLY A 324 -13.64 -2.21 -3.57
N ALA A 325 -13.86 -3.53 -3.59
CA ALA A 325 -14.74 -4.23 -2.65
C ALA A 325 -14.21 -4.30 -1.19
N ASP A 326 -12.98 -3.85 -0.98
CA ASP A 326 -12.22 -3.79 0.27
C ASP A 326 -12.08 -2.35 0.81
N GLY A 327 -12.61 -1.34 0.10
CA GLY A 327 -12.45 0.08 0.44
C GLY A 327 -11.17 0.71 -0.13
N ALA A 328 -10.40 0.00 -0.94
CA ALA A 328 -9.25 0.55 -1.65
C ALA A 328 -9.63 1.06 -3.04
N TRP A 329 -9.07 2.20 -3.45
CA TRP A 329 -9.16 2.68 -4.83
C TRP A 329 -8.24 1.86 -5.74
N VAL A 330 -8.83 1.23 -6.77
CA VAL A 330 -8.12 0.50 -7.82
C VAL A 330 -7.90 1.43 -9.01
N TYR A 331 -6.65 1.56 -9.47
CA TYR A 331 -6.28 2.43 -10.60
C TYR A 331 -6.12 1.60 -11.87
N THR A 332 -6.65 2.10 -12.99
CA THR A 332 -6.64 1.42 -14.30
C THR A 332 -5.32 1.58 -15.06
N GLU A 333 -4.72 2.77 -14.98
CA GLU A 333 -3.41 3.13 -15.48
C GLU A 333 -2.70 3.99 -14.42
N ASP A 334 -1.37 4.06 -14.48
CA ASP A 334 -0.53 4.72 -13.47
C ASP A 334 0.05 6.05 -13.98
N CYS A 335 -0.19 7.12 -13.22
CA CYS A 335 0.55 8.38 -13.36
C CYS A 335 2.00 8.17 -12.91
N VAL A 336 2.93 8.18 -13.85
CA VAL A 336 4.38 8.00 -13.63
C VAL A 336 5.10 9.33 -13.43
N PRO A 337 6.20 9.39 -12.66
CA PRO A 337 7.05 10.58 -12.58
C PRO A 337 7.50 11.08 -13.95
N VAL A 338 7.50 12.40 -14.16
CA VAL A 338 8.00 13.03 -15.39
C VAL A 338 9.53 12.91 -15.43
N ASP A 339 10.08 12.37 -16.52
CA ASP A 339 11.53 12.30 -16.77
C ASP A 339 12.07 13.63 -17.32
N CYS A 340 13.09 14.20 -16.67
CA CYS A 340 13.84 15.35 -17.20
C CYS A 340 15.00 14.91 -18.12
N GLY A 341 15.23 13.61 -18.31
CA GLY A 341 16.35 13.07 -19.06
C GLY A 341 17.70 13.38 -18.40
N ARG A 342 18.81 13.24 -19.14
CA ARG A 342 20.14 13.53 -18.59
C ARG A 342 20.38 15.04 -18.49
N PRO A 343 20.86 15.56 -17.34
CA PRO A 343 21.18 16.99 -17.20
C PRO A 343 22.37 17.39 -18.07
N SER A 344 22.37 18.65 -18.50
CA SER A 344 23.45 19.29 -19.25
C SER A 344 23.42 20.80 -19.02
N ARG A 345 24.57 21.37 -18.63
CA ARG A 345 24.74 22.79 -18.32
C ARG A 345 26.20 23.17 -18.49
N ASP A 346 26.46 24.31 -19.10
CA ASP A 346 27.83 24.79 -19.35
C ASP A 346 28.63 24.94 -18.05
N ASN A 347 29.91 24.57 -18.11
CA ASN A 347 30.87 24.63 -17.01
C ASN A 347 30.49 23.80 -15.75
N VAL A 348 29.59 22.83 -15.90
CA VAL A 348 29.20 21.86 -14.85
C VAL A 348 29.41 20.43 -15.37
N THR A 349 30.00 19.57 -14.54
CA THR A 349 30.08 18.12 -14.79
C THR A 349 29.14 17.38 -13.86
N PHE A 350 28.25 16.57 -14.43
CA PHE A 350 27.34 15.68 -13.70
C PHE A 350 27.93 14.27 -13.63
N HIS A 351 27.85 13.62 -12.47
CA HIS A 351 28.49 12.32 -12.23
C HIS A 351 27.47 11.19 -12.04
N SER A 352 26.68 11.29 -10.97
CA SER A 352 25.62 10.36 -10.60
C SER A 352 24.31 11.12 -10.41
N CYS A 353 23.19 10.42 -10.54
CA CYS A 353 21.86 10.94 -10.22
C CYS A 353 21.14 9.94 -9.33
N THR A 354 20.33 10.42 -8.38
CA THR A 354 19.43 9.57 -7.60
C THR A 354 18.32 9.01 -8.48
N ASP A 355 17.83 9.85 -9.39
CA ASP A 355 16.84 9.57 -10.44
C ASP A 355 16.97 10.70 -11.50
N THR A 356 16.47 10.50 -12.73
CA THR A 356 16.29 11.58 -13.71
C THR A 356 14.85 12.11 -13.77
N THR A 357 13.93 11.44 -13.09
CA THR A 357 12.53 11.84 -12.96
C THR A 357 12.29 12.82 -11.81
N TYR A 358 11.07 13.35 -11.73
CA TYR A 358 10.65 14.43 -10.82
C TYR A 358 11.15 14.29 -9.36
N VAL A 359 11.69 15.39 -8.82
CA VAL A 359 12.41 15.48 -7.52
C VAL A 359 13.75 14.73 -7.47
N GLY A 360 14.10 13.97 -8.51
CA GLY A 360 15.43 13.40 -8.72
C GLY A 360 16.52 14.48 -8.75
N ARG A 361 17.67 14.17 -8.15
CA ARG A 361 18.82 15.07 -8.00
C ARG A 361 20.06 14.46 -8.64
N CYS A 362 20.94 15.30 -9.17
CA CYS A 362 22.22 14.87 -9.71
C CYS A 362 23.41 15.51 -8.99
N ASP A 363 24.41 14.69 -8.70
CA ASP A 363 25.71 15.10 -8.18
C ASP A 363 26.45 15.90 -9.23
N ALA A 364 26.60 17.19 -8.96
CA ALA A 364 27.14 18.19 -9.87
C ALA A 364 28.39 18.84 -9.28
N ALA A 365 29.47 18.86 -10.04
CA ALA A 365 30.67 19.63 -9.75
C ALA A 365 30.88 20.70 -10.80
N CYS A 366 31.60 21.77 -10.48
CA CYS A 366 32.08 22.69 -11.51
C CYS A 366 33.14 22.01 -12.38
N ALA A 367 33.11 22.27 -13.69
CA ALA A 367 34.12 21.77 -14.61
C ALA A 367 35.52 22.32 -14.26
N THR A 368 36.57 21.60 -14.65
CA THR A 368 37.96 21.94 -14.34
C THR A 368 38.30 23.42 -14.63
N GLY A 369 38.63 24.17 -13.58
CA GLY A 369 38.93 25.60 -13.65
C GLY A 369 37.77 26.54 -13.38
N TYR A 370 36.61 26.00 -12.98
CA TYR A 370 35.50 26.75 -12.41
C TYR A 370 35.27 26.35 -10.96
N THR A 371 34.75 27.27 -10.15
CA THR A 371 34.48 27.09 -8.71
C THR A 371 33.07 27.55 -8.34
N GLY A 372 32.48 26.90 -7.34
CA GLY A 372 31.09 27.06 -6.93
C GLY A 372 30.46 25.75 -6.46
N ALA A 373 29.17 25.81 -6.14
CA ALA A 373 28.36 24.66 -5.74
C ALA A 373 27.12 24.58 -6.64
N PRO A 374 27.22 23.98 -7.83
CA PRO A 374 26.08 23.82 -8.73
C PRO A 374 25.12 22.75 -8.19
N THR A 375 23.83 22.89 -8.50
CA THR A 375 22.83 21.87 -8.22
C THR A 375 21.93 21.65 -9.43
N ALA A 376 21.37 20.44 -9.54
CA ALA A 376 20.34 20.10 -10.51
C ALA A 376 19.26 19.24 -9.84
N GLU A 377 18.00 19.63 -10.01
CA GLU A 377 16.81 18.93 -9.51
C GLU A 377 15.76 18.86 -10.63
N CYS A 378 15.18 17.69 -10.88
CA CYS A 378 14.17 17.53 -11.92
C CYS A 378 12.84 18.16 -11.48
N SER A 379 12.39 19.20 -12.19
CA SER A 379 11.18 19.95 -11.86
C SER A 379 9.92 19.37 -12.52
N SER A 380 8.75 19.80 -12.04
CA SER A 380 7.45 19.25 -12.45
C SER A 380 7.07 19.51 -13.92
N SER A 381 7.85 20.32 -14.65
CA SER A 381 7.70 20.57 -16.08
C SER A 381 8.53 19.64 -16.98
N GLY A 382 9.28 18.69 -16.42
CA GLY A 382 10.21 17.85 -17.20
C GLY A 382 11.46 18.62 -17.64
N GLN A 383 11.87 19.63 -16.88
CA GLN A 383 13.09 20.41 -17.09
C GLN A 383 13.93 20.42 -15.81
N TRP A 384 15.25 20.40 -15.96
CA TRP A 384 16.18 20.50 -14.84
C TRP A 384 16.20 21.93 -14.26
N ALA A 385 15.81 22.07 -13.00
CA ALA A 385 15.99 23.29 -12.25
C ALA A 385 17.45 23.36 -11.77
N TYR A 386 18.21 24.30 -12.33
CA TYR A 386 19.63 24.47 -12.03
C TYR A 386 19.87 25.55 -10.97
N GLY A 387 20.46 25.19 -9.85
CA GLY A 387 20.93 26.10 -8.81
C GLY A 387 22.45 26.29 -8.82
N GLY A 388 22.92 27.28 -8.06
CA GLY A 388 24.33 27.66 -7.98
C GLY A 388 24.89 28.22 -9.29
N ALA A 389 26.06 28.86 -9.21
CA ALA A 389 26.84 29.28 -10.37
C ALA A 389 28.25 28.72 -10.26
N CYS A 390 28.82 28.29 -11.39
CA CYS A 390 30.23 27.97 -11.52
C CYS A 390 30.92 29.18 -12.15
N ALA A 391 31.60 29.97 -11.32
CA ALA A 391 32.41 31.09 -11.78
C ALA A 391 33.79 30.57 -12.22
N PRO A 392 34.49 31.19 -13.18
CA PRO A 392 35.90 30.89 -13.43
C PRO A 392 36.70 31.04 -12.14
N VAL A 393 37.69 30.17 -11.93
CA VAL A 393 38.67 30.36 -10.84
C VAL A 393 39.45 31.64 -11.13
N ASP A 394 39.49 32.56 -10.17
CA ASP A 394 40.31 33.77 -10.21
C ASP A 394 41.65 33.48 -9.51
N CYS A 395 42.76 33.60 -10.24
CA CYS A 395 44.11 33.45 -9.70
C CYS A 395 44.63 34.74 -9.02
N GLY A 396 43.85 35.83 -9.03
CA GLY A 396 44.27 37.16 -8.60
C GLY A 396 45.38 37.75 -9.49
N PRO A 397 45.86 38.98 -9.21
CA PRO A 397 46.97 39.55 -9.96
C PRO A 397 48.23 38.68 -9.83
N PRO A 398 48.97 38.37 -10.92
CA PRO A 398 50.16 37.54 -10.82
C PRO A 398 51.25 38.23 -9.98
N GLY A 399 51.83 37.49 -9.04
CA GLY A 399 52.94 37.98 -8.23
C GLY A 399 54.21 38.22 -9.05
N LEU A 400 55.10 39.09 -8.55
CA LEU A 400 56.43 39.29 -9.12
C LEU A 400 57.26 38.00 -9.01
N VAL A 401 57.70 37.46 -10.14
CA VAL A 401 58.53 36.25 -10.22
C VAL A 401 59.82 36.58 -10.98
N GLY A 402 60.90 36.79 -10.22
CA GLY A 402 62.17 37.30 -10.77
C GLY A 402 62.04 38.77 -11.22
N ALA A 403 62.86 39.17 -12.19
CA ALA A 403 62.84 40.52 -12.78
C ALA A 403 61.74 40.69 -13.84
N VAL A 404 60.51 40.24 -13.54
CA VAL A 404 59.35 40.30 -14.45
C VAL A 404 58.20 41.01 -13.74
N ASP A 405 57.68 42.10 -14.33
CA ASP A 405 56.52 42.82 -13.81
C ASP A 405 55.23 42.34 -14.48
N PHE A 406 54.25 41.96 -13.66
CA PHE A 406 52.90 41.51 -14.04
C PHE A 406 51.80 42.49 -13.59
N SER A 407 52.16 43.70 -13.13
CA SER A 407 51.21 44.72 -12.64
C SER A 407 50.14 45.17 -13.66
N GLY A 408 50.39 45.00 -14.96
CA GLY A 408 49.46 45.33 -16.04
C GLY A 408 48.44 44.23 -16.39
N CYS A 409 48.45 43.09 -15.71
CA CYS A 409 47.57 41.95 -16.02
C CYS A 409 46.15 42.17 -15.45
N THR A 410 45.16 42.35 -16.33
CA THR A 410 43.75 42.60 -15.95
C THR A 410 42.83 41.40 -16.09
N ASP A 411 43.19 40.40 -16.90
CA ASP A 411 42.48 39.11 -16.98
C ASP A 411 43.16 38.11 -16.05
N THR A 412 42.56 37.92 -14.87
CA THR A 412 43.05 37.02 -13.81
C THR A 412 42.27 35.71 -13.71
N LEU A 413 41.30 35.51 -14.61
CA LEU A 413 40.39 34.37 -14.60
C LEU A 413 41.03 33.13 -15.26
N TYR A 414 40.48 31.95 -14.95
CA TYR A 414 40.95 30.67 -15.48
C TYR A 414 41.09 30.64 -17.00
N GLY A 415 42.26 30.23 -17.49
CA GLY A 415 42.62 30.25 -18.90
C GLY A 415 43.10 31.61 -19.42
N GLY A 416 42.89 32.69 -18.66
CA GLY A 416 43.40 34.02 -18.94
C GLY A 416 44.92 34.03 -19.04
N GLN A 417 45.43 34.74 -20.05
CA GLN A 417 46.85 34.80 -20.40
C GLN A 417 47.35 36.23 -20.36
N CYS A 418 48.40 36.47 -19.58
CA CYS A 418 49.09 37.75 -19.54
C CYS A 418 50.48 37.63 -20.15
N THR A 419 50.78 38.48 -21.14
CA THR A 419 52.10 38.70 -21.74
C THR A 419 52.73 39.96 -21.14
N THR A 420 53.99 39.88 -20.70
CA THR A 420 54.66 41.02 -20.04
C THR A 420 55.96 41.45 -20.73
N ILE A 421 56.46 42.63 -20.34
CA ILE A 421 57.65 43.26 -20.91
C ILE A 421 58.75 43.28 -19.85
N CYS A 422 59.96 42.87 -20.20
CA CYS A 422 61.10 42.93 -19.28
C CYS A 422 61.47 44.39 -18.94
N PRO A 423 61.85 44.69 -17.69
CA PRO A 423 62.35 46.00 -17.30
C PRO A 423 63.56 46.47 -18.13
N PRO A 424 63.82 47.79 -18.24
CA PRO A 424 64.96 48.33 -18.97
C PRO A 424 66.29 47.68 -18.55
N GLY A 425 67.04 47.17 -19.53
CA GLY A 425 68.29 46.45 -19.32
C GLY A 425 68.18 44.92 -19.36
N TYR A 426 66.97 44.36 -19.48
CA TYR A 426 66.74 42.91 -19.54
C TYR A 426 66.03 42.49 -20.83
N LYS A 427 66.16 41.21 -21.23
CA LYS A 427 65.46 40.60 -22.38
C LYS A 427 64.80 39.27 -21.99
N GLY A 428 63.67 38.97 -22.62
CA GLY A 428 62.94 37.70 -22.45
C GLY A 428 63.59 36.58 -23.27
N SER A 429 63.67 35.37 -22.70
CA SER A 429 64.25 34.20 -23.35
C SER A 429 63.37 32.96 -23.15
N PRO A 430 62.60 32.51 -24.16
CA PRO A 430 62.39 33.12 -25.48
C PRO A 430 61.41 34.32 -25.46
N ALA A 431 61.77 35.40 -26.16
CA ALA A 431 60.92 36.53 -26.57
C ALA A 431 60.15 37.29 -25.46
N THR A 432 59.11 36.70 -24.87
CA THR A 432 58.12 37.36 -23.99
C THR A 432 57.75 36.43 -22.84
N PRO A 433 57.94 36.82 -21.56
CA PRO A 433 57.39 36.07 -20.43
C PRO A 433 55.86 36.04 -20.49
N THR A 434 55.27 34.92 -20.07
CA THR A 434 53.82 34.78 -19.96
C THR A 434 53.42 34.18 -18.61
N ALA A 435 52.23 34.53 -18.14
CA ALA A 435 51.56 33.85 -17.04
C ALA A 435 50.16 33.41 -17.49
N VAL A 436 49.77 32.18 -17.16
CA VAL A 436 48.44 31.62 -17.46
C VAL A 436 47.76 31.16 -16.17
N CYS A 437 46.53 31.60 -15.91
CA CYS A 437 45.79 31.19 -14.71
C CYS A 437 45.32 29.73 -14.84
N ARG A 438 45.75 28.87 -13.91
CA ARG A 438 45.40 27.44 -13.89
C ARG A 438 44.17 27.15 -13.05
N SER A 439 43.65 25.93 -13.20
CA SER A 439 42.48 25.42 -12.48
C SER A 439 42.68 25.21 -10.98
N ASP A 440 43.91 25.30 -10.47
CA ASP A 440 44.24 25.26 -9.04
C ASP A 440 44.37 26.65 -8.40
N GLY A 441 44.01 27.73 -9.12
CA GLY A 441 44.09 29.11 -8.63
C GLY A 441 45.52 29.68 -8.58
N ALA A 442 46.49 28.97 -9.16
CA ALA A 442 47.87 29.42 -9.25
C ALA A 442 48.29 29.73 -10.69
N TRP A 443 49.19 30.70 -10.84
CA TRP A 443 49.73 31.12 -12.12
C TRP A 443 50.80 30.14 -12.64
N LEU A 444 50.64 29.68 -13.88
CA LEU A 444 51.70 29.02 -14.63
C LEU A 444 52.57 30.10 -15.29
N HIS A 445 53.67 30.46 -14.64
CA HIS A 445 54.67 31.36 -15.20
C HIS A 445 55.55 30.62 -16.22
N THR A 446 55.77 31.21 -17.39
CA THR A 446 56.76 30.74 -18.36
C THR A 446 57.87 31.79 -18.52
N HIS A 447 59.11 31.33 -18.33
CA HIS A 447 60.36 32.07 -18.54
C HIS A 447 60.62 33.24 -17.57
N SER A 448 61.86 33.75 -17.62
CA SER A 448 62.36 34.85 -16.80
C SER A 448 63.19 35.81 -17.64
N CYS A 449 63.23 37.07 -17.21
CA CYS A 449 64.04 38.11 -17.85
C CYS A 449 65.52 37.95 -17.47
N VAL A 450 66.42 38.02 -18.44
CA VAL A 450 67.89 37.93 -18.26
C VAL A 450 68.57 39.24 -18.65
N GLU A 451 69.71 39.56 -18.02
CA GLU A 451 70.45 40.80 -18.29
C GLU A 451 70.92 40.89 -19.76
N ALA A 452 70.71 42.06 -20.37
CA ALA A 452 71.14 42.33 -21.73
C ALA A 452 72.60 42.82 -21.73
N LEU A 453 73.55 41.90 -21.93
CA LEU A 453 74.95 42.23 -22.17
C LEU A 453 75.09 43.25 -23.31
N LEU A 454 75.60 44.45 -22.99
CA LEU A 454 75.89 45.49 -23.97
C LEU A 454 77.18 45.17 -24.74
N PRO A 455 77.21 45.31 -26.07
CA PRO A 455 78.44 45.13 -26.84
C PRO A 455 79.42 46.28 -26.56
N THR A 456 80.63 45.94 -26.14
CA THR A 456 81.68 46.93 -25.83
C THR A 456 82.37 47.44 -27.10
N THR A 457 82.01 48.65 -27.54
CA THR A 457 82.80 49.42 -28.51
C THR A 457 83.27 50.71 -27.86
N PHE A 458 84.51 50.74 -27.38
CA PHE A 458 85.19 51.96 -26.96
C PHE A 458 85.81 52.65 -28.18
N ALA A 459 85.77 53.98 -28.21
CA ALA A 459 86.37 54.80 -29.25
C ALA A 459 87.83 55.17 -28.90
N ASP A 460 88.65 55.41 -29.93
CA ASP A 460 90.00 55.94 -29.77
C ASP A 460 90.01 57.31 -29.09
N VAL A 461 91.03 57.54 -28.25
CA VAL A 461 91.18 58.75 -27.43
C VAL A 461 92.37 59.57 -27.92
N SER A 462 92.09 60.61 -28.70
CA SER A 462 93.08 61.54 -29.25
C SER A 462 93.50 62.62 -28.25
N PHE A 463 94.80 62.92 -28.15
CA PHE A 463 95.32 64.05 -27.37
C PHE A 463 96.44 64.83 -28.07
N CYS A 464 96.25 66.14 -28.17
CA CYS A 464 97.30 67.15 -28.27
C CYS A 464 97.80 67.50 -26.82
N HIS A 465 98.87 68.25 -26.56
CA HIS A 465 99.51 69.29 -27.38
C HIS A 465 101.01 69.48 -26.98
N ASP A 466 101.59 70.63 -27.32
CA ASP A 466 102.94 71.10 -26.92
C ASP A 466 103.05 71.36 -25.40
N ASP A 467 104.19 71.70 -24.77
CA ASP A 467 105.36 72.47 -25.25
C ASP A 467 106.62 72.15 -24.39
N GLN A 468 107.80 71.77 -24.91
CA GLN A 468 108.08 71.28 -26.27
C GLN A 468 107.69 69.79 -26.35
N THR A 469 106.47 69.56 -26.80
CA THR A 469 105.66 68.35 -26.71
C THR A 469 105.27 67.88 -25.29
N ARG A 470 103.95 67.72 -25.11
CA ARG A 470 103.20 66.93 -24.10
C ARG A 470 102.67 67.68 -22.87
N GLY A 471 101.53 68.35 -23.08
CA GLY A 471 100.63 68.83 -22.03
C GLY A 471 99.92 67.74 -21.21
N ALA A 472 99.12 68.16 -20.23
CA ALA A 472 98.49 67.28 -19.23
C ALA A 472 97.10 66.74 -19.64
N LEU A 473 96.80 65.51 -19.24
CA LEU A 473 95.48 64.88 -19.41
C LEU A 473 94.50 65.34 -18.32
N VAL A 474 93.26 65.66 -18.74
CA VAL A 474 92.09 65.72 -17.87
C VAL A 474 91.10 64.66 -18.35
N VAL A 475 90.64 63.79 -17.44
CA VAL A 475 89.64 62.76 -17.74
C VAL A 475 88.52 62.85 -16.70
N SER A 476 87.29 63.05 -17.18
CA SER A 476 86.07 63.03 -16.38
C SER A 476 85.21 61.84 -16.78
N GLY A 477 84.91 60.95 -15.84
CA GLY A 477 84.08 59.77 -16.07
C GLY A 477 83.81 59.02 -14.76
N ALA A 478 82.59 58.51 -14.61
CA ALA A 478 82.20 57.73 -13.43
C ALA A 478 82.40 56.24 -13.71
N ALA A 479 83.20 55.57 -12.87
CA ALA A 479 83.43 54.13 -12.96
C ALA A 479 82.55 53.36 -11.96
N SER A 480 81.93 52.27 -12.42
CA SER A 480 81.39 51.22 -11.55
C SER A 480 82.46 50.16 -11.25
N THR A 481 82.25 49.38 -10.19
CA THR A 481 83.29 48.59 -9.52
C THR A 481 83.60 47.26 -10.22
N GLY A 482 84.89 46.99 -10.49
CA GLY A 482 85.39 45.65 -10.80
C GLY A 482 86.67 45.60 -11.64
N SER A 483 86.91 46.60 -12.50
CA SER A 483 87.94 46.54 -13.54
C SER A 483 89.32 47.02 -13.11
N SER A 484 90.35 46.19 -13.31
CA SER A 484 91.75 46.59 -13.21
C SER A 484 92.23 47.26 -14.50
N ILE A 485 92.71 48.50 -14.41
CA ILE A 485 93.29 49.23 -15.55
C ILE A 485 94.80 48.99 -15.59
N ALA A 486 95.30 48.51 -16.73
CA ALA A 486 96.73 48.35 -16.98
C ALA A 486 97.15 49.17 -18.21
N CYS A 487 97.87 50.27 -17.98
CA CYS A 487 98.44 51.10 -19.05
C CYS A 487 99.92 50.81 -19.22
N ALA A 488 100.34 50.41 -20.42
CA ALA A 488 101.75 50.20 -20.76
C ALA A 488 102.25 51.37 -21.64
N CYS A 489 103.20 52.15 -21.13
CA CYS A 489 103.87 53.21 -21.88
C CYS A 489 105.32 52.82 -22.19
N ALA A 490 105.66 52.68 -23.47
CA ALA A 490 107.04 52.55 -23.92
C ALA A 490 107.65 53.94 -24.17
N VAL A 491 108.83 54.19 -23.61
CA VAL A 491 109.63 55.40 -23.84
C VAL A 491 111.07 54.96 -24.11
N ALA A 492 111.66 55.42 -25.21
CA ALA A 492 113.00 55.03 -25.64
C ALA A 492 113.85 56.27 -25.96
N CYS A 493 114.94 56.44 -25.20
CA CYS A 493 116.01 57.42 -25.44
C CYS A 493 117.35 56.66 -25.31
N THR A 494 117.97 56.20 -26.41
CA THR A 494 118.89 56.94 -27.31
C THR A 494 120.20 57.41 -26.67
N LEU A 495 121.32 56.81 -27.07
CA LEU A 495 122.70 57.34 -27.02
C LEU A 495 123.67 56.36 -27.72
N GLY A 496 124.66 56.88 -28.48
CA GLY A 496 125.80 56.10 -29.00
C GLY A 496 125.62 55.46 -30.39
N ASN A 497 126.75 55.32 -31.12
CA ASN A 497 126.86 54.68 -32.44
C ASN A 497 127.30 53.20 -32.31
N PRO A 498 127.23 52.38 -33.39
CA PRO A 498 126.82 50.97 -33.25
C PRO A 498 127.93 49.95 -33.01
N ILE A 499 127.53 48.83 -32.38
CA ILE A 499 127.67 47.45 -32.90
C ILE A 499 126.64 46.55 -32.16
N ASP A 500 125.97 45.68 -32.90
CA ASP A 500 125.14 44.52 -32.51
C ASP A 500 124.23 44.56 -31.24
N GLY A 501 122.93 44.73 -31.48
CA GLY A 501 121.91 43.82 -30.93
C GLY A 501 121.45 43.99 -29.48
N THR A 502 120.94 45.17 -29.09
CA THR A 502 120.37 45.39 -27.74
C THR A 502 118.87 45.08 -27.63
N THR A 503 118.51 44.12 -26.76
CA THR A 503 117.14 43.97 -26.23
C THR A 503 116.92 44.82 -24.99
N ALA A 504 115.99 45.77 -25.03
CA ALA A 504 115.68 46.64 -23.89
C ALA A 504 114.65 46.01 -22.93
N ALA A 505 114.86 46.18 -21.62
CA ALA A 505 113.93 45.72 -20.58
C ALA A 505 112.89 46.80 -20.22
N VAL A 506 111.68 46.36 -19.83
CA VAL A 506 110.58 47.24 -19.39
C VAL A 506 110.26 46.95 -17.94
N ALA A 507 110.22 47.98 -17.09
CA ALA A 507 109.80 47.89 -15.70
C ALA A 507 108.31 48.25 -15.55
N VAL A 508 107.60 47.52 -14.69
CA VAL A 508 106.17 47.75 -14.40
C VAL A 508 106.03 48.24 -12.96
N ALA A 509 105.38 49.38 -12.77
CA ALA A 509 104.97 49.89 -11.46
C ALA A 509 103.45 49.70 -11.29
N GLN A 510 103.03 49.13 -10.16
CA GLN A 510 101.62 49.04 -9.78
C GLN A 510 101.26 50.12 -8.77
N TYR A 511 100.04 50.64 -8.87
CA TYR A 511 99.46 51.58 -7.92
C TYR A 511 98.09 51.10 -7.47
N THR A 512 97.80 51.22 -6.18
CA THR A 512 96.49 50.92 -5.57
C THR A 512 95.98 52.14 -4.83
N VAL A 513 94.74 52.56 -5.09
CA VAL A 513 94.05 53.65 -4.39
C VAL A 513 92.86 53.09 -3.62
N ALA A 514 92.67 53.52 -2.37
CA ALA A 514 91.56 53.11 -1.53
C ALA A 514 90.96 54.31 -0.80
N GLY A 515 89.64 54.49 -0.88
CA GLY A 515 88.92 55.61 -0.26
C GLY A 515 87.61 55.92 -1.01
N PRO A 516 86.52 56.33 -0.32
CA PRO A 516 85.19 56.40 -0.91
C PRO A 516 84.78 57.76 -1.52
N ARG A 517 83.64 57.73 -2.22
CA ARG A 517 82.84 58.79 -2.85
C ARG A 517 83.18 60.27 -2.57
N ASN A 518 83.29 61.01 -3.68
CA ASN A 518 82.91 62.42 -3.86
C ASN A 518 83.56 63.49 -2.95
N LEU A 519 84.79 63.87 -3.25
CA LEU A 519 85.17 65.29 -3.29
C LEU A 519 86.39 65.51 -4.19
N LEU A 520 86.43 66.64 -4.92
CA LEU A 520 87.59 67.05 -5.71
C LEU A 520 88.65 67.68 -4.79
N LEU A 521 89.91 67.26 -4.89
CA LEU A 521 91.08 68.17 -4.91
C LEU A 521 92.34 67.45 -5.44
N GLY A 522 93.40 68.22 -5.72
CA GLY A 522 94.55 67.79 -6.52
C GLY A 522 95.47 66.73 -5.88
N ILE A 523 96.08 65.92 -6.73
CA ILE A 523 97.04 64.86 -6.38
C ILE A 523 98.47 65.41 -6.38
N ALA A 524 99.28 65.02 -5.39
CA ALA A 524 100.74 65.14 -5.43
C ALA A 524 101.40 63.76 -5.39
N LEU A 525 102.19 63.43 -6.40
CA LEU A 525 102.88 62.13 -6.52
C LEU A 525 104.28 62.16 -5.90
N ARG A 526 104.71 61.03 -5.34
CA ARG A 526 106.12 60.68 -5.14
C ARG A 526 106.37 59.28 -5.69
N VAL A 527 107.50 59.12 -6.38
CA VAL A 527 107.95 57.87 -7.02
C VAL A 527 109.14 57.34 -6.24
N SER A 528 109.20 56.02 -6.06
CA SER A 528 110.39 55.31 -5.55
C SER A 528 110.63 54.09 -6.45
N ALA A 529 111.82 54.01 -7.04
CA ALA A 529 112.25 52.89 -7.88
C ALA A 529 113.23 51.98 -7.13
N ALA A 530 113.26 50.69 -7.46
CA ALA A 530 114.22 49.72 -6.94
C ALA A 530 114.70 48.81 -8.07
N PHE A 531 116.01 48.54 -8.10
CA PHE A 531 116.65 47.63 -9.06
C PHE A 531 117.04 46.33 -8.36
N VAL A 532 116.86 45.20 -9.04
CA VAL A 532 117.58 43.95 -8.75
C VAL A 532 118.01 43.34 -10.08
N VAL A 533 119.31 43.12 -10.25
CA VAL A 533 119.89 42.38 -11.38
C VAL A 533 120.16 40.95 -10.93
N ALA A 534 119.94 39.97 -11.81
CA ALA A 534 120.17 38.57 -11.47
C ALA A 534 121.66 38.25 -11.28
N PRO A 535 122.04 37.43 -10.28
CA PRO A 535 123.27 36.65 -10.39
C PRO A 535 123.09 35.63 -11.54
N GLY A 536 124.11 35.26 -12.29
CA GLY A 536 125.55 35.40 -12.05
C GLY A 536 126.17 34.02 -12.30
N ALA A 537 126.91 33.86 -13.40
CA ALA A 537 127.05 32.54 -14.04
C ALA A 537 128.29 31.73 -13.66
N ALA A 538 128.12 30.40 -13.70
CA ALA A 538 129.12 29.33 -13.81
C ALA A 538 130.03 29.02 -12.59
N VAL A 539 130.60 27.79 -12.63
CA VAL A 539 131.42 27.05 -11.63
C VAL A 539 130.58 26.16 -10.70
N VAL A 540 130.74 24.83 -10.58
CA VAL A 540 131.46 23.74 -11.29
C VAL A 540 131.04 22.40 -10.60
N GLU A 541 131.69 21.30 -10.96
CA GLU A 541 131.79 19.96 -10.35
C GLU A 541 131.58 19.79 -8.81
N LEU A 542 131.32 18.53 -8.42
CA LEU A 542 131.28 18.03 -7.03
C LEU A 542 132.64 18.11 -6.32
N ASP A 543 132.63 18.29 -4.99
CA ASP A 543 133.49 17.45 -4.13
C ASP A 543 132.65 16.29 -3.56
N ARG A 544 133.34 15.26 -3.07
CA ARG A 544 132.83 13.89 -2.98
C ARG A 544 131.93 13.65 -1.78
N ASN A 545 131.00 12.72 -2.00
CA ASN A 545 130.16 12.02 -1.01
C ASN A 545 128.91 12.74 -0.50
N SER A 546 127.74 12.13 -0.79
CA SER A 546 126.53 12.09 0.06
C SER A 546 125.69 13.37 0.23
N ARG A 547 124.39 13.33 0.57
CA ARG A 547 123.22 12.43 0.34
C ARG A 547 122.09 12.91 1.28
N ILE A 548 120.81 12.73 0.90
CA ILE A 548 119.64 12.58 1.83
C ILE A 548 119.25 13.89 2.60
N ALA A 549 118.01 14.18 3.03
CA ALA A 549 116.74 13.43 3.14
C ALA A 549 115.48 14.21 2.67
N LEU A 550 114.31 13.56 2.76
CA LEU A 550 112.95 14.09 2.53
C LEU A 550 112.21 14.38 3.84
N GLY A 551 111.18 15.25 3.79
CA GLY A 551 110.18 15.44 4.85
C GLY A 551 108.94 16.19 4.31
N PRO A 552 107.70 15.66 4.40
CA PRO A 552 106.57 16.18 3.60
C PRO A 552 105.55 17.04 4.36
N GLY A 553 105.01 18.06 3.67
CA GLY A 553 103.59 18.46 3.79
C GLY A 553 103.26 19.83 4.41
N GLY A 554 102.53 20.66 3.64
CA GLY A 554 101.62 21.70 4.16
C GLY A 554 102.20 23.10 4.42
N ALA A 555 102.04 24.02 3.47
CA ALA A 555 102.31 25.46 3.68
C ALA A 555 101.15 26.17 4.38
N LEU A 556 101.43 27.20 5.19
CA LEU A 556 100.43 27.89 6.04
C LEU A 556 100.82 29.36 6.36
N GLN A 557 99.80 30.18 6.65
CA GLN A 557 99.87 31.55 7.23
C GLN A 557 100.42 32.64 6.30
N HIS A 558 100.14 33.95 6.47
CA HIS A 558 99.58 34.76 7.59
C HIS A 558 98.84 36.00 6.98
N ARG A 559 98.25 37.03 7.62
CA ARG A 559 98.14 37.53 9.01
C ARG A 559 96.88 38.46 9.16
N ALA A 560 96.55 38.94 10.36
CA ALA A 560 95.58 40.00 10.71
C ALA A 560 96.16 40.83 11.91
N PRO A 561 95.46 41.76 12.63
CA PRO A 561 94.17 42.46 12.42
C PRO A 561 94.23 44.00 12.66
N ALA A 562 93.09 44.72 12.65
CA ALA A 562 92.87 46.02 13.33
C ALA A 562 91.36 46.32 13.53
N THR A 563 90.99 47.23 14.45
CA THR A 563 89.60 47.46 14.92
C THR A 563 89.34 48.94 15.25
N ILE A 564 88.08 49.42 15.18
CA ILE A 564 87.54 50.62 15.90
C ILE A 564 85.98 50.62 15.87
N ARG A 565 85.32 51.35 16.78
CA ARG A 565 83.84 51.53 16.91
C ARG A 565 83.39 52.97 16.60
N GLY A 566 82.10 53.17 16.36
CA GLY A 566 81.41 54.48 16.46
C GLY A 566 79.89 54.33 16.41
N ASP A 567 79.17 55.11 17.23
CA ASP A 567 77.70 55.08 17.39
C ASP A 567 77.00 56.25 16.66
N GLY A 568 75.70 56.13 16.36
CA GLY A 568 74.86 57.21 15.79
C GLY A 568 73.45 56.75 15.40
N ALA A 569 72.44 57.65 15.47
CA ALA A 569 71.02 57.29 15.30
C ALA A 569 70.13 58.44 14.76
N PHE A 570 68.84 58.11 14.53
CA PHE A 570 67.65 58.98 14.29
C PHE A 570 67.28 59.48 12.86
N THR A 571 66.26 58.80 12.30
CA THR A 571 64.96 59.30 11.74
C THR A 571 64.81 60.17 10.47
N SER A 572 63.68 59.87 9.80
CA SER A 572 62.83 60.68 8.87
C SER A 572 63.36 60.97 7.45
N GLU A 573 62.53 61.21 6.43
CA GLU A 573 61.05 61.22 6.35
C GLU A 573 60.51 60.71 4.99
N LYS A 574 59.22 60.93 4.69
CA LYS A 574 58.50 60.44 3.49
C LYS A 574 58.87 61.20 2.21
N GLY A 575 58.70 60.49 1.09
CA GLY A 575 58.52 61.01 -0.26
C GLY A 575 57.68 60.03 -1.05
#